data_AF-A0A1S3DFD4-F1
#
_entry.id   AF-A0A1S3DFD4-F1
#
_cell.length_a   1.000
_cell.length_b   1.000
_cell.length_c   1.000
_cell.angle_alpha   90.00
_cell.angle_beta   90.00
_cell.angle_gamma   90.00
#
_symmetry.space_group_name_H-M   'P 1'
#
loop_
_entity.id
_entity.type
_entity.pdbx_description
1 polymer ?
#
loop_
_entity_poly.entity_id
_entity_poly.type
_entity_poly.pdbx_seq_one_letter_code
_entity_poly.pdbx_strand_id
1 'polypeptide(L)'
;MKGIFIIDAPDYVKPILDLIKKFASQKISERIYFNDPERLFQILPKDMVPHEFGGDANSVVKMADKILHYFEKEMPWFEEYEEYKADLDLYKQMNKETIDDAVYGVQGSFRKLAVD
;
A
#
# COMPACT_ATOMS: atom_id res chain seq x y z
N MET A 1 -6.62 0.54 -0.70
CA MET A 1 -6.35 -0.14 -1.99
C MET A 1 -7.66 -0.68 -2.58
N LYS A 2 -8.12 -0.16 -3.72
CA LYS A 2 -9.41 -0.53 -4.35
C LYS A 2 -9.30 -1.74 -5.31
N GLY A 3 -8.17 -1.90 -5.98
CA GLY A 3 -7.89 -3.01 -6.90
C GLY A 3 -6.41 -3.07 -7.27
N ILE A 4 -5.96 -4.22 -7.73
CA ILE A 4 -4.67 -4.44 -8.40
C ILE A 4 -5.00 -4.99 -9.78
N PHE A 5 -4.61 -4.27 -10.83
CA PHE A 5 -4.88 -4.64 -12.21
C PHE A 5 -3.57 -5.02 -12.89
N ILE A 6 -3.50 -6.25 -13.38
CA ILE A 6 -2.41 -6.75 -14.21
C ILE A 6 -2.98 -6.83 -15.62
N ILE A 7 -2.46 -6.01 -16.53
CA ILE A 7 -2.96 -5.83 -17.90
C ILE A 7 -1.84 -6.18 -18.87
N ASP A 8 -2.19 -6.75 -20.01
CA ASP A 8 -1.26 -7.13 -21.08
C ASP A 8 -0.13 -8.07 -20.60
N ALA A 9 -0.46 -8.94 -19.65
CA ALA A 9 0.48 -9.91 -19.11
C ALA A 9 0.35 -11.25 -19.84
N PRO A 10 1.47 -11.92 -20.18
CA PRO A 10 1.44 -13.23 -20.79
C PRO A 10 0.95 -14.32 -19.82
N ASP A 11 0.35 -15.39 -20.35
CA ASP A 11 -0.34 -16.42 -19.56
C ASP A 11 0.55 -17.12 -18.52
N TYR A 12 1.86 -17.19 -18.75
CA TYR A 12 2.80 -17.78 -17.79
C TYR A 12 2.92 -16.99 -16.47
N VAL A 13 2.39 -15.76 -16.40
CA VAL A 13 2.32 -14.95 -15.17
C VAL A 13 1.24 -15.48 -14.23
N LYS A 14 0.20 -16.13 -14.75
CA LYS A 14 -0.93 -16.61 -13.94
C LYS A 14 -0.51 -17.58 -12.82
N PRO A 15 0.33 -18.60 -13.05
CA PRO A 15 0.85 -19.45 -11.97
C PRO A 15 1.60 -18.69 -10.87
N ILE A 16 2.37 -17.65 -11.24
CA ILE A 16 3.11 -16.81 -10.28
C ILE A 16 2.11 -16.01 -9.44
N LEU A 17 1.07 -15.46 -10.08
CA LEU A 17 0.00 -14.75 -9.40
C LEU A 17 -0.77 -15.65 -8.44
N ASP A 18 -1.08 -16.88 -8.87
CA ASP A 18 -1.76 -17.89 -8.04
C ASP A 18 -0.90 -18.28 -6.83
N LEU A 19 0.43 -18.22 -6.94
CA LEU A 19 1.34 -18.39 -5.80
C LEU A 19 1.29 -17.18 -4.85
N ILE A 20 1.40 -15.96 -5.37
CA ILE A 20 1.33 -14.72 -4.56
C ILE A 20 -0.01 -14.63 -3.81
N LYS A 21 -1.11 -15.02 -4.46
CA LYS A 21 -2.45 -15.03 -3.85
C LYS A 21 -2.57 -15.93 -2.63
N LYS A 22 -1.75 -16.99 -2.51
CA LYS A 22 -1.75 -17.87 -1.33
C LYS A 22 -1.17 -17.20 -0.08
N PHE A 23 -0.29 -16.22 -0.27
CA PHE A 23 0.31 -15.45 0.83
C PHE A 23 -0.42 -14.13 1.08
N ALA A 24 -1.22 -13.67 0.12
CA ALA A 24 -2.05 -12.49 0.28
C ALA A 24 -3.24 -12.77 1.21
N SER A 25 -3.67 -11.74 1.94
CA SER A 25 -4.95 -11.82 2.66
C SER A 25 -6.12 -12.01 1.67
N GLN A 26 -7.20 -12.62 2.14
CA GLN A 26 -8.40 -12.84 1.31
C GLN A 26 -8.88 -11.55 0.65
N LYS A 27 -8.90 -10.44 1.40
CA LYS A 27 -9.27 -9.11 0.92
C LYS A 27 -8.39 -8.60 -0.22
N ILE A 28 -7.10 -8.92 -0.24
CA ILE A 28 -6.18 -8.54 -1.32
C ILE A 28 -6.37 -9.47 -2.51
N SER A 29 -6.46 -10.78 -2.27
CA SER A 29 -6.62 -11.80 -3.32
C SER A 29 -7.86 -11.56 -4.19
N GLU A 30 -8.99 -11.19 -3.57
CA GLU A 30 -10.25 -10.86 -4.25
C GLU A 30 -10.19 -9.58 -5.11
N ARG A 31 -9.18 -8.74 -4.87
CA ARG A 31 -8.99 -7.44 -5.54
C ARG A 31 -7.93 -7.47 -6.64
N ILE A 32 -7.37 -8.65 -6.93
CA ILE A 32 -6.39 -8.85 -8.00
C ILE A 32 -7.12 -9.30 -9.27
N TYR A 33 -7.04 -8.48 -10.31
CA TYR A 33 -7.62 -8.72 -11.63
C TYR A 33 -6.50 -8.93 -12.65
N PHE A 34 -6.61 -9.99 -13.47
CA PHE A 34 -5.62 -10.39 -14.47
C PHE A 34 -6.24 -10.34 -15.86
N ASN A 35 -5.66 -9.53 -16.75
CA ASN A 35 -6.11 -9.30 -18.12
C ASN A 35 -7.62 -8.98 -18.24
N ASP A 36 -8.15 -8.20 -17.30
CA ASP A 36 -9.55 -7.74 -17.27
C ASP A 36 -9.63 -6.19 -17.36
N PRO A 37 -9.53 -5.63 -18.59
CA PRO A 37 -9.54 -4.19 -18.80
C PRO A 37 -10.93 -3.56 -18.60
N GLU A 38 -12.02 -4.31 -18.73
CA GLU A 38 -13.37 -3.78 -18.48
C GLU A 38 -13.54 -3.36 -17.02
N ARG A 39 -13.02 -4.18 -16.11
CA ARG A 39 -13.06 -3.92 -14.67
C ARG A 39 -12.20 -2.73 -14.26
N LEU A 40 -11.16 -2.40 -15.02
CA LEU A 40 -10.36 -1.20 -14.81
C LEU A 40 -11.22 0.06 -14.89
N PHE A 41 -12.02 0.18 -15.95
CA PHE A 41 -12.85 1.36 -16.22
C PHE A 41 -14.10 1.47 -15.35
N GLN A 42 -14.48 0.40 -14.64
CA GLN A 42 -15.50 0.47 -13.59
C GLN A 42 -15.01 1.21 -12.35
N ILE A 43 -13.68 1.23 -12.12
CA ILE A 43 -13.08 1.83 -10.92
C ILE A 43 -12.40 3.16 -11.24
N LEU A 44 -11.77 3.27 -12.40
CA LEU A 44 -11.03 4.45 -12.84
C LEU A 44 -11.70 5.09 -14.06
N PRO A 45 -11.86 6.42 -14.07
CA PRO A 45 -12.36 7.11 -15.25
C PRO A 45 -11.30 7.09 -16.37
N LYS A 46 -11.76 7.15 -17.62
CA LYS A 46 -10.89 6.98 -18.80
C LYS A 46 -9.82 8.05 -18.93
N ASP A 47 -10.11 9.28 -18.52
CA ASP A 47 -9.20 10.42 -18.52
C ASP A 47 -8.00 10.28 -17.58
N MET A 48 -8.03 9.30 -16.66
CA MET A 48 -6.92 8.99 -15.76
C MET A 48 -6.07 7.80 -16.22
N VAL A 49 -6.54 7.02 -17.19
CA VAL A 49 -5.83 5.83 -17.68
C VAL A 49 -5.01 6.24 -18.92
N PRO A 50 -3.71 5.88 -19.00
CA PRO A 50 -2.90 6.15 -20.18
C PRO A 50 -3.54 5.57 -21.46
N HIS A 51 -3.34 6.25 -22.58
CA HIS A 51 -3.90 5.80 -23.87
C HIS A 51 -3.36 4.44 -24.31
N GLU A 52 -2.16 4.06 -23.89
CA GLU A 52 -1.58 2.73 -24.15
C GLU A 52 -2.41 1.60 -23.52
N PHE A 53 -3.25 1.91 -22.52
CA PHE A 53 -4.16 0.96 -21.87
C PHE A 53 -5.64 1.23 -22.18
N GLY A 54 -5.94 2.01 -23.23
CA GLY A 54 -7.29 2.27 -23.70
C GLY A 54 -8.03 3.43 -23.00
N GLY A 55 -7.30 4.29 -22.27
CA GLY A 55 -7.84 5.54 -21.73
C GLY A 55 -7.52 6.77 -22.59
N ASP A 56 -7.75 7.95 -22.03
CA ASP A 56 -7.59 9.25 -22.69
C ASP A 56 -6.46 10.10 -22.08
N ALA A 57 -5.71 9.54 -21.13
CA ALA A 57 -4.65 10.26 -20.43
C ALA A 57 -3.33 10.33 -21.22
N ASN A 58 -2.39 11.12 -20.69
CA ASN A 58 -1.02 11.23 -21.22
C ASN A 58 -0.31 9.87 -21.32
N SER A 59 0.74 9.78 -22.14
CA SER A 59 1.53 8.55 -22.24
C SER A 59 2.11 8.13 -20.91
N VAL A 60 2.33 6.82 -20.75
CA VAL A 60 3.04 6.25 -19.61
C VAL A 60 4.38 6.93 -19.39
N VAL A 61 5.12 7.19 -20.48
CA VAL A 61 6.42 7.87 -20.43
C VAL A 61 6.30 9.28 -19.85
N LYS A 62 5.37 10.10 -20.37
CA LYS A 62 5.21 11.48 -19.87
C LYS A 62 4.74 11.52 -18.42
N MET A 63 3.90 10.55 -18.00
CA MET A 63 3.49 10.42 -16.61
C MET A 63 4.67 10.03 -15.72
N ALA A 64 5.47 9.06 -16.14
CA ALA A 64 6.67 8.63 -15.42
C ALA A 64 7.66 9.78 -15.23
N ASP A 65 7.94 10.55 -16.29
CA ASP A 65 8.81 11.74 -16.21
C ASP A 65 8.28 12.76 -15.19
N LYS A 66 6.96 13.00 -15.18
CA LYS A 66 6.32 13.91 -14.22
C LYS A 66 6.46 13.43 -12.78
N ILE A 67 6.29 12.12 -12.56
CA ILE A 67 6.40 11.50 -11.24
C ILE A 67 7.86 11.55 -10.76
N LEU A 68 8.82 11.24 -11.64
CA LEU A 68 10.26 11.33 -11.33
C LEU A 68 10.64 12.75 -10.93
N HIS A 69 10.24 13.74 -11.74
CA HIS A 69 10.51 15.15 -11.42
C HIS A 69 9.87 15.58 -10.09
N TYR A 70 8.66 15.10 -9.79
CA TYR A 70 8.02 15.33 -8.49
C TYR A 70 8.86 14.73 -7.35
N PHE A 71 9.31 13.48 -7.47
CA PHE A 71 10.16 12.85 -6.45
C PHE A 71 11.50 13.57 -6.27
N GLU A 72 12.15 14.00 -7.35
CA GLU A 72 13.39 14.78 -7.29
C GLU A 72 13.19 16.11 -6.54
N LYS A 73 12.05 16.77 -6.77
CA LYS A 73 11.72 18.02 -6.08
C LYS A 73 11.42 17.82 -4.59
N GLU A 74 10.68 16.77 -4.26
CA GLU A 74 10.27 16.46 -2.89
C GLU A 74 11.33 15.64 -2.11
N MET A 75 12.47 15.31 -2.73
CA MET A 75 13.55 14.56 -2.11
C MET A 75 13.98 15.09 -0.74
N PRO A 76 14.14 16.42 -0.54
CA PRO A 76 14.47 16.96 0.78
C PRO A 76 13.45 16.61 1.87
N TRP A 77 12.15 16.56 1.52
CA TRP A 77 11.12 16.14 2.46
C TRP A 77 11.26 14.66 2.85
N PHE A 78 11.66 13.80 1.91
CA PHE A 78 11.94 12.39 2.20
C PHE A 78 13.18 12.23 3.11
N GLU A 79 14.23 13.03 2.92
CA GLU A 79 15.41 13.03 3.81
C GLU A 79 15.06 13.47 5.22
N GLU A 80 14.28 14.55 5.36
CA GLU A 80 13.80 15.02 6.67
C GLU A 80 12.93 13.94 7.35
N TYR A 81 12.07 13.27 6.58
CA TYR A 81 11.23 12.19 7.09
C TYR A 81 12.04 11.00 7.63
N GLU A 82 13.18 10.68 7.01
CA GLU A 82 14.07 9.62 7.48
C GLU A 82 14.62 9.90 8.90
N GLU A 83 14.82 11.17 9.26
CA GLU A 83 15.29 11.55 10.60
C GLU A 83 14.25 11.29 11.69
N TYR A 84 12.96 11.27 11.35
CA TYR A 84 11.86 11.00 12.29
C TYR A 84 11.53 9.52 12.46
N LYS A 85 12.36 8.62 11.92
CA LYS A 85 12.18 7.18 12.13
C LYS A 85 12.34 6.84 13.60
N ALA A 86 11.37 6.09 14.13
CA ALA A 86 11.47 5.58 15.49
C ALA A 86 12.73 4.70 15.62
N ASP A 87 13.56 5.00 16.61
CA ASP A 87 14.70 4.16 16.95
C ASP A 87 14.18 2.84 17.55
N LEU A 88 14.14 1.81 16.70
CA LEU A 88 13.63 0.49 17.07
C LEU A 88 14.54 -0.23 18.06
N ASP A 89 15.82 0.14 18.14
CA ASP A 89 16.74 -0.46 19.10
C ASP A 89 16.60 0.20 20.47
N LEU A 90 16.41 1.52 20.52
CA LEU A 90 15.97 2.22 21.72
C LEU A 90 14.60 1.69 22.20
N TYR A 91 13.64 1.49 21.30
CA TYR A 91 12.33 0.91 21.64
C TYR A 91 12.46 -0.49 22.25
N LYS A 92 13.33 -1.36 21.72
CA LYS A 92 13.58 -2.69 22.30
C LYS A 92 14.29 -2.63 23.65
N GLN A 93 15.17 -1.64 23.85
CA GLN A 93 15.84 -1.42 25.12
C GLN A 93 14.85 -0.94 26.19
N MET A 94 13.98 0.03 25.86
CA MET A 94 12.94 0.53 26.76
C MET A 94 11.87 -0.51 27.10
N ASN A 95 11.57 -1.47 26.20
CA ASN A 95 10.63 -2.56 26.49
C ASN A 95 11.27 -3.77 27.19
N LYS A 96 12.60 -3.80 27.35
CA LYS A 96 13.28 -4.84 28.15
C LYS A 96 13.22 -4.52 29.64
N GLU A 97 13.21 -3.24 29.98
CA GLU A 97 12.85 -2.79 31.31
C GLU A 97 11.33 -2.73 31.34
N THR A 98 10.69 -3.66 32.06
CA THR A 98 9.26 -3.63 32.35
C THR A 98 8.80 -2.19 32.55
N ILE A 99 7.96 -1.69 31.65
CA ILE A 99 7.23 -0.44 31.87
C ILE A 99 6.50 -0.66 33.18
N ASP A 100 7.00 -0.04 34.24
CA ASP A 100 6.32 -0.02 35.53
C ASP A 100 5.01 0.73 35.28
N ASP A 101 3.90 0.00 35.31
CA ASP A 101 2.53 0.50 35.13
C ASP A 101 2.23 1.72 36.05
N ALA A 102 3.07 1.94 37.06
CA ALA A 102 3.04 3.09 37.96
C ALA A 102 3.36 4.45 37.30
N VAL A 103 4.13 4.52 36.21
CA VAL A 103 4.64 5.80 35.69
C VAL A 103 3.68 6.49 34.70
N TYR A 104 2.83 5.75 33.98
CA TYR A 104 1.93 6.33 32.97
C TYR A 104 0.47 6.53 33.41
N GLY A 105 0.12 6.26 34.68
CA GLY A 105 -1.02 6.90 35.36
C GLY A 105 -2.41 6.83 34.69
N VAL A 106 -2.63 5.97 33.69
CA VAL A 106 -3.95 5.76 33.07
C VAL A 106 -4.14 4.28 32.82
N GLN A 107 -4.37 3.56 33.92
CA GLN A 107 -5.06 2.28 33.87
C GLN A 107 -6.52 2.57 33.49
N GLY A 108 -6.79 2.65 32.18
CA GLY A 108 -8.16 2.75 31.68
C GLY A 108 -8.97 1.55 32.18
N SER A 109 -10.08 1.82 32.88
CA SER A 109 -11.05 0.80 33.30
C SER A 109 -11.83 0.29 32.09
N PHE A 110 -11.19 -0.51 31.23
CA PHE A 110 -11.91 -1.31 30.25
C PHE A 110 -12.51 -2.52 30.96
N ARG A 111 -13.75 -2.36 31.41
CA ARG A 111 -14.59 -3.50 31.78
C ARG A 111 -14.85 -4.30 30.51
N LYS A 112 -14.46 -5.57 30.49
CA LYS A 112 -14.88 -6.53 29.45
C LYS A 112 -16.42 -6.50 29.38
N LEU A 113 -16.96 -6.07 28.24
CA LEU A 113 -18.37 -6.23 27.93
C LEU A 113 -18.56 -7.69 27.50
N ALA A 114 -19.12 -8.52 28.37
CA ALA A 114 -19.66 -9.82 27.95
C ALA A 114 -21.05 -9.55 27.38
N VAL A 115 -21.23 -9.81 26.08
CA VAL A 115 -22.53 -9.80 25.43
C VAL A 115 -22.93 -11.27 25.26
N ASP A 116 -24.13 -11.61 25.73
CA ASP A 116 -24.83 -12.89 25.48
C ASP A 116 -25.50 -12.86 24.10
#